data_AF-I9R988-F1
#
_entry.id   AF-I9R988-F1
#
_cell.length_a   1.000
_cell.length_b   1.000
_cell.length_c   1.000
_cell.angle_alpha   90.00
_cell.angle_beta   90.00
_cell.angle_gamma   90.00
#
_symmetry.space_group_name_H-M   'P 1'
#
loop_
_entity.id
_entity.type
_entity.pdbx_description
1 polymer ?
#
loop_
_entity_poly.entity_id
_entity_poly.type
_entity_poly.pdbx_seq_one_letter_code
_entity_poly.pdbx_strand_id
1 'polypeptide(L)'
;MIKYTFEKKFYIVSEVKASPSKFFQEYTIFMRTRFLNGADFGSMLRNLQLSIFSAATQLGIFTVLLVAILMGFTSREAASLGIIGGASGPIAIFTTIKQVPHLPGLITIAAYSYMALVPVIVPLVVKIWCTKKEFSINMKEQEKYPSKTEIKNLRVFKIVFSIVVTAVMALFVFMKKKITPLIGATGLSTVPMTSRVVNEITLLQYCMANNIWGVIGLAVAADMLISLLG
;
A
#
# COMPACT_ATOMS: atom_id res chain seq x y z
N MET A 1 -15.74 9.38 -20.26
CA MET A 1 -14.95 9.34 -19.00
C MET A 1 -13.81 8.31 -19.04
N ILE A 2 -14.03 7.10 -19.55
CA ILE A 2 -12.99 6.04 -19.69
C ILE A 2 -11.85 6.44 -20.65
N LYS A 3 -12.15 7.13 -21.76
CA LYS A 3 -11.14 7.65 -22.72
C LYS A 3 -10.17 8.66 -22.10
N TYR A 4 -10.67 9.59 -21.28
CA TYR A 4 -9.87 10.64 -20.61
C TYR A 4 -8.93 10.08 -19.53
N THR A 5 -9.29 8.99 -18.86
CA THR A 5 -8.42 8.31 -17.88
C THR A 5 -7.34 7.48 -18.58
N PHE A 6 -7.60 6.97 -19.78
CA PHE A 6 -6.64 6.23 -20.59
C PHE A 6 -5.60 7.14 -21.26
N GLU A 7 -6.00 8.29 -21.82
CA GLU A 7 -5.07 9.26 -22.43
C GLU A 7 -4.09 9.86 -21.42
N LYS A 8 -4.55 10.20 -20.21
CA LYS A 8 -3.66 10.64 -19.13
C LYS A 8 -2.69 9.55 -18.66
N LYS A 9 -3.09 8.26 -18.70
CA LYS A 9 -2.21 7.14 -18.32
C LYS A 9 -1.11 6.88 -19.36
N PHE A 10 -1.39 7.08 -20.65
CA PHE A 10 -0.38 7.02 -21.71
C PHE A 10 0.62 8.18 -21.63
N TYR A 11 0.16 9.38 -21.25
CA TYR A 11 1.02 10.55 -21.03
C TYR A 11 2.10 10.31 -19.95
N ILE A 12 1.77 9.60 -18.87
CA ILE A 12 2.69 9.26 -17.79
C ILE A 12 3.83 8.36 -18.30
N VAL A 13 3.54 7.39 -19.18
CA VAL A 13 4.56 6.49 -19.74
C VAL A 13 5.54 7.25 -20.64
N SER A 14 5.06 8.22 -21.43
CA SER A 14 5.91 9.08 -22.25
C SER A 14 6.71 10.12 -21.43
N GLU A 15 6.13 10.72 -20.38
CA GLU A 15 6.86 11.68 -19.53
C GLU A 15 7.87 11.02 -18.60
N VAL A 16 7.62 9.80 -18.13
CA VAL A 16 8.60 9.04 -17.33
C VAL A 16 9.89 8.78 -18.13
N LYS A 17 9.77 8.51 -19.43
CA LYS A 17 10.91 8.29 -20.34
C LYS A 17 11.57 9.61 -20.77
N ALA A 18 10.81 10.70 -20.87
CA ALA A 18 11.29 12.00 -21.33
C ALA A 18 11.84 12.91 -20.22
N SER A 19 11.36 12.78 -18.97
CA SER A 19 11.76 13.64 -17.85
C SER A 19 11.45 12.98 -16.49
N PRO A 20 12.41 12.22 -15.91
CA PRO A 20 12.28 11.63 -14.59
C PRO A 20 11.97 12.65 -13.48
N SER A 21 12.42 13.91 -13.65
CA SER A 21 12.17 15.01 -12.72
C SER A 21 10.70 15.45 -12.69
N LYS A 22 9.99 15.44 -13.83
CA LYS A 22 8.54 15.73 -13.89
C LYS A 22 7.71 14.64 -13.23
N PHE A 23 8.04 13.37 -13.46
CA PHE A 23 7.39 12.26 -12.75
C PHE A 23 7.61 12.33 -11.25
N PHE A 24 8.84 12.67 -10.80
CA PHE A 24 9.12 12.87 -9.39
C PHE A 24 8.37 14.06 -8.80
N GLN A 25 8.14 15.11 -9.59
CA GLN A 25 7.25 16.22 -9.25
C GLN A 25 5.79 15.76 -9.10
N GLU A 26 5.26 15.01 -10.07
CA GLU A 26 3.91 14.44 -9.97
C GLU A 26 3.75 13.46 -8.80
N TYR A 27 4.77 12.65 -8.52
CA TYR A 27 4.82 11.76 -7.36
C TYR A 27 4.79 12.55 -6.05
N THR A 28 5.62 13.59 -5.96
CA THR A 28 5.66 14.49 -4.80
C THR A 28 4.31 15.19 -4.64
N ILE A 29 3.69 15.63 -5.74
CA ILE A 29 2.35 16.22 -5.75
C ILE A 29 1.31 15.19 -5.31
N PHE A 30 1.35 13.95 -5.80
CA PHE A 30 0.44 12.87 -5.41
C PHE A 30 0.54 12.57 -3.91
N MET A 31 1.76 12.37 -3.40
CA MET A 31 2.01 12.14 -1.98
C MET A 31 1.60 13.36 -1.13
N ARG A 32 1.86 14.58 -1.61
CA ARG A 32 1.57 15.83 -0.88
C ARG A 32 0.11 16.24 -0.90
N THR A 33 -0.61 16.02 -1.99
CA THR A 33 -1.97 16.57 -2.18
C THR A 33 -3.07 15.53 -2.06
N ARG A 34 -2.84 14.27 -2.43
CA ARG A 34 -3.85 13.19 -2.33
C ARG A 34 -3.67 12.32 -1.10
N PHE A 35 -2.45 11.93 -0.79
CA PHE A 35 -2.19 11.10 0.38
C PHE A 35 -2.19 11.97 1.64
N LEU A 36 -1.38 13.01 1.75
CA LEU A 36 -1.27 13.82 2.97
C LEU A 36 -2.55 14.59 3.38
N ASN A 37 -3.36 15.04 2.41
CA ASN A 37 -4.60 15.79 2.72
C ASN A 37 -5.84 14.88 2.91
N GLY A 38 -5.81 13.66 2.38
CA GLY A 38 -6.92 12.71 2.46
C GLY A 38 -6.69 11.55 3.43
N ALA A 39 -5.47 11.36 3.91
CA ALA A 39 -5.11 10.32 4.86
C ALA A 39 -5.39 10.79 6.29
N ASP A 40 -6.33 10.12 6.96
CA ASP A 40 -6.54 10.28 8.39
C ASP A 40 -5.43 9.56 9.17
N PHE A 41 -4.27 10.21 9.25
CA PHE A 41 -3.15 9.74 10.06
C PHE A 41 -3.52 9.63 11.54
N GLY A 42 -4.48 10.41 12.04
CA GLY A 42 -4.97 10.26 13.41
C GLY A 42 -5.54 8.86 13.64
N SER A 43 -6.42 8.40 12.74
CA SER A 43 -7.01 7.06 12.79
C SER A 43 -5.99 5.94 12.59
N MET A 44 -4.92 6.20 11.81
CA MET A 44 -3.79 5.30 11.63
C MET A 44 -2.95 5.15 12.91
N LEU A 45 -2.56 6.25 13.54
CA LEU A 45 -1.71 6.27 14.74
C LEU A 45 -2.45 5.71 15.96
N ARG A 46 -3.77 5.88 16.04
CA ARG A 46 -4.61 5.35 17.13
C ARG A 46 -4.67 3.81 17.15
N ASN A 47 -4.57 3.16 15.99
CA ASN A 47 -4.71 1.71 15.87
C ASN A 47 -3.49 1.09 15.22
N LEU A 48 -2.39 1.17 15.94
CA LEU A 48 -1.09 0.62 15.59
C LEU A 48 -1.15 -0.87 15.20
N GLN A 49 -2.02 -1.65 15.84
CA GLN A 49 -2.20 -3.09 15.58
C GLN A 49 -2.53 -3.39 14.11
N LEU A 50 -3.12 -2.43 13.38
CA LEU A 50 -3.39 -2.54 11.95
C LEU A 50 -2.10 -2.70 11.13
N SER A 51 -1.00 -2.07 11.56
CA SER A 51 0.27 -2.13 10.82
C SER A 51 0.80 -3.56 10.63
N ILE A 52 0.48 -4.50 11.53
CA ILE A 52 0.85 -5.93 11.40
C ILE A 52 0.13 -6.56 10.21
N PHE A 53 -1.16 -6.28 10.05
CA PHE A 53 -1.95 -6.81 8.94
C PHE A 53 -1.43 -6.26 7.61
N SER A 54 -1.12 -4.96 7.57
CA SER A 54 -0.51 -4.34 6.39
C SER A 54 0.89 -4.88 6.10
N ALA A 55 1.70 -5.17 7.11
CA ALA A 55 3.02 -5.78 6.95
C ALA A 55 2.90 -7.19 6.34
N ALA A 56 1.93 -7.98 6.80
CA ALA A 56 1.65 -9.30 6.23
C ALA A 56 1.22 -9.21 4.76
N THR A 57 0.46 -8.17 4.37
CA THR A 57 0.08 -7.96 2.96
C THR A 57 1.30 -7.73 2.05
N GLN A 58 2.40 -7.15 2.57
CA GLN A 58 3.63 -6.93 1.77
C GLN A 58 4.41 -8.22 1.50
N LEU A 59 4.07 -9.36 2.14
CA LEU A 59 4.65 -10.65 1.77
C LEU A 59 4.37 -11.01 0.30
N GLY A 60 3.28 -10.49 -0.27
CA GLY A 60 2.97 -10.64 -1.70
C GLY A 60 4.09 -10.13 -2.62
N ILE A 61 4.85 -9.10 -2.22
CA ILE A 61 6.01 -8.60 -2.97
C ILE A 61 7.05 -9.70 -3.12
N PHE A 62 7.40 -10.35 -2.00
CA PHE A 62 8.41 -11.38 -1.97
C PHE A 62 7.95 -12.63 -2.70
N THR A 63 6.66 -12.98 -2.63
CA THR A 63 6.12 -14.09 -3.42
C THR A 63 6.28 -13.85 -4.91
N VAL A 64 5.91 -12.66 -5.41
CA VAL A 64 6.06 -12.32 -6.84
C VAL A 64 7.53 -12.27 -7.23
N LEU A 65 8.40 -11.72 -6.37
CA LEU A 65 9.84 -11.70 -6.59
C LEU A 65 10.42 -13.11 -6.70
N LEU A 66 10.08 -14.02 -5.79
CA LEU A 66 10.55 -15.40 -5.81
C LEU A 66 10.06 -16.13 -7.06
N VAL A 67 8.80 -15.98 -7.43
CA VAL A 67 8.24 -16.56 -8.65
C VAL A 67 8.95 -16.01 -9.89
N ALA A 68 9.24 -14.71 -9.95
CA ALA A 68 9.97 -14.12 -11.07
C ALA A 68 11.40 -14.67 -11.18
N ILE A 69 12.12 -14.85 -10.06
CA ILE A 69 13.43 -15.50 -10.07
C ILE A 69 13.32 -16.94 -10.59
N LEU A 70 12.32 -17.70 -10.15
CA LEU A 70 12.08 -19.07 -10.62
C LEU A 70 11.74 -19.15 -12.12
N MET A 71 11.11 -18.11 -12.66
CA MET A 71 10.83 -17.97 -14.09
C MET A 71 12.05 -17.52 -14.91
N GLY A 72 13.20 -17.29 -14.27
CA GLY A 72 14.46 -16.94 -14.94
C GLY A 72 14.70 -15.44 -15.14
N PHE A 73 13.89 -14.56 -14.52
CA PHE A 73 14.17 -13.12 -14.53
C PHE A 73 15.39 -12.79 -13.68
N THR A 74 16.13 -11.75 -14.06
CA THR A 74 17.25 -11.25 -13.26
C THR A 74 16.74 -10.72 -11.91
N SER A 75 17.58 -10.71 -10.87
CA SER A 75 17.17 -10.19 -9.55
C SER A 75 16.63 -8.76 -9.61
N ARG A 76 17.15 -7.93 -10.52
CA ARG A 76 16.71 -6.55 -10.75
C ARG A 76 15.32 -6.47 -11.40
N GLU A 77 15.06 -7.32 -12.39
CA GLU A 77 13.74 -7.43 -13.01
C GLU A 77 12.72 -8.04 -12.06
N ALA A 78 13.11 -9.09 -11.35
CA ALA A 78 12.29 -9.73 -10.33
C ALA A 78 11.92 -8.77 -9.19
N ALA A 79 12.82 -7.88 -8.79
CA ALA A 79 12.50 -6.82 -7.83
C ALA A 79 11.48 -5.81 -8.37
N SER A 80 11.60 -5.42 -9.64
CA SER A 80 10.64 -4.53 -10.30
C SER A 80 9.25 -5.18 -10.42
N LEU A 81 9.20 -6.47 -10.78
CA LEU A 81 7.98 -7.27 -10.82
C LEU A 81 7.39 -7.47 -9.42
N GLY A 82 8.24 -7.75 -8.43
CA GLY A 82 7.86 -7.94 -7.03
C GLY A 82 7.07 -6.76 -6.48
N ILE A 83 7.52 -5.53 -6.72
CA ILE A 83 6.85 -4.32 -6.22
C ILE A 83 5.43 -4.16 -6.78
N ILE A 84 5.10 -4.73 -7.94
CA ILE A 84 3.72 -4.77 -8.44
C ILE A 84 2.79 -5.48 -7.44
N GLY A 85 3.28 -6.51 -6.75
CA GLY A 85 2.53 -7.24 -5.71
C GLY A 85 2.09 -6.38 -4.53
N GLY A 86 2.76 -5.25 -4.28
CA GLY A 86 2.35 -4.27 -3.27
C GLY A 86 1.20 -3.34 -3.71
N ALA A 87 0.86 -3.36 -5.00
CA ALA A 87 -0.25 -2.62 -5.60
C ALA A 87 -0.18 -1.09 -5.46
N SER A 88 0.98 -0.47 -5.68
CA SER A 88 1.10 0.98 -5.83
C SER A 88 1.78 1.35 -7.14
N GLY A 89 1.03 1.96 -8.04
CA GLY A 89 1.53 2.42 -9.33
C GLY A 89 2.76 3.33 -9.19
N PRO A 90 2.69 4.44 -8.43
CA PRO A 90 3.81 5.37 -8.37
C PRO A 90 5.09 4.78 -7.75
N ILE A 91 4.96 3.92 -6.72
CA ILE A 91 6.13 3.25 -6.12
C ILE A 91 6.71 2.22 -7.09
N ALA A 92 5.88 1.42 -7.77
CA ALA A 92 6.35 0.45 -8.76
C ALA A 92 7.11 1.10 -9.90
N ILE A 93 6.61 2.24 -10.40
CA ILE A 93 7.28 3.00 -11.46
C ILE A 93 8.63 3.52 -10.95
N PHE A 94 8.65 4.14 -9.78
CA PHE A 94 9.88 4.69 -9.20
C PHE A 94 10.96 3.62 -8.99
N THR A 95 10.60 2.48 -8.38
CA THR A 95 11.52 1.35 -8.20
C THR A 95 12.02 0.84 -9.54
N THR A 96 11.14 0.68 -10.53
CA THR A 96 11.55 0.19 -11.86
C THR A 96 12.51 1.13 -12.55
N ILE A 97 12.29 2.45 -12.48
CA ILE A 97 13.22 3.43 -13.07
C ILE A 97 14.62 3.29 -12.45
N LYS A 98 14.70 3.00 -11.14
CA LYS A 98 15.96 2.80 -10.43
C LYS A 98 16.61 1.46 -10.76
N GLN A 99 15.81 0.41 -10.91
CA GLN A 99 16.28 -0.97 -10.98
C GLN A 99 16.51 -1.45 -12.43
N VAL A 100 15.58 -1.13 -13.32
CA VAL A 100 15.54 -1.59 -14.72
C VAL A 100 15.00 -0.45 -15.62
N PRO A 101 15.84 0.54 -15.98
CA PRO A 101 15.41 1.76 -16.67
C PRO A 101 14.77 1.55 -18.04
N HIS A 102 14.93 0.37 -18.65
CA HIS A 102 14.40 0.04 -19.96
C HIS A 102 12.99 -0.58 -19.93
N LEU A 103 12.48 -1.02 -18.76
CA LEU A 103 11.14 -1.61 -18.60
C LEU A 103 10.06 -0.77 -17.86
N PRO A 104 10.20 0.55 -17.56
CA PRO A 104 9.20 1.26 -16.76
C PRO A 104 7.81 1.30 -17.42
N GLY A 105 7.75 1.36 -18.75
CA GLY A 105 6.48 1.34 -19.48
C GLY A 105 5.68 0.04 -19.29
N LEU A 106 6.34 -1.11 -19.41
CA LEU A 106 5.71 -2.44 -19.23
C LEU A 106 5.21 -2.63 -17.80
N ILE A 107 6.04 -2.29 -16.81
CA ILE A 107 5.66 -2.38 -15.39
C ILE A 107 4.50 -1.43 -15.08
N THR A 108 4.48 -0.22 -15.65
CA THR A 108 3.39 0.76 -15.48
C THR A 108 2.06 0.20 -15.95
N ILE A 109 2.05 -0.38 -17.15
CA ILE A 109 0.84 -0.97 -17.75
C ILE A 109 0.35 -2.13 -16.89
N ALA A 110 1.27 -3.02 -16.47
CA ALA A 110 0.92 -4.16 -15.62
C ALA A 110 0.36 -3.70 -14.27
N ALA A 111 1.03 -2.78 -13.59
CA ALA A 111 0.63 -2.27 -12.27
C ALA A 111 -0.75 -1.61 -12.29
N TYR A 112 -0.99 -0.67 -13.21
CA TYR A 112 -2.29 0.01 -13.27
C TYR A 112 -3.41 -0.88 -13.79
N SER A 113 -3.12 -1.88 -14.63
CA SER A 113 -4.11 -2.85 -15.10
C SER A 113 -4.58 -3.74 -13.94
N TYR A 114 -3.64 -4.30 -13.18
CA TYR A 114 -3.97 -5.10 -12.00
C TYR A 114 -4.69 -4.26 -10.92
N MET A 115 -4.23 -3.04 -10.64
CA MET A 115 -4.91 -2.15 -9.67
C MET A 115 -6.37 -1.87 -10.07
N ALA A 116 -6.68 -1.77 -11.36
CA ALA A 116 -8.05 -1.57 -11.84
C ALA A 116 -8.94 -2.80 -11.60
N LEU A 117 -8.35 -4.00 -11.47
CA LEU A 117 -9.05 -5.25 -11.18
C LEU A 117 -9.27 -5.47 -9.68
N VAL A 118 -8.70 -4.65 -8.79
CA VAL A 118 -8.87 -4.78 -7.33
C VAL A 118 -10.34 -4.86 -6.87
N PRO A 119 -11.30 -4.08 -7.40
CA PRO A 119 -12.72 -4.21 -7.06
C PRO A 119 -13.35 -5.54 -7.45
N VAL A 120 -12.72 -6.30 -8.34
CA VAL A 120 -13.18 -7.63 -8.74
C VAL A 120 -12.43 -8.70 -7.94
N ILE A 121 -11.11 -8.56 -7.82
CA ILE A 121 -10.24 -9.54 -7.16
C ILE A 121 -10.52 -9.59 -5.66
N VAL A 122 -10.63 -8.44 -4.98
CA VAL A 122 -10.81 -8.41 -3.51
C VAL A 122 -12.12 -9.11 -3.10
N PRO A 123 -13.30 -8.78 -3.64
CA PRO A 123 -14.52 -9.49 -3.27
C PRO A 123 -14.48 -10.98 -3.62
N LEU A 124 -13.83 -11.36 -4.72
CA LEU A 124 -13.71 -12.75 -5.16
C LEU A 124 -12.85 -13.55 -4.18
N VAL A 125 -11.65 -13.07 -3.84
CA VAL A 125 -10.76 -13.72 -2.86
C VAL A 125 -11.45 -13.83 -1.50
N VAL A 126 -12.08 -12.75 -1.06
CA VAL A 126 -12.81 -12.70 0.20
C VAL A 126 -13.96 -13.71 0.23
N LYS A 127 -14.70 -13.87 -0.87
CA LYS A 127 -15.79 -14.87 -0.96
C LYS A 127 -15.29 -16.32 -0.94
N ILE A 128 -14.09 -16.57 -1.45
CA ILE A 128 -13.49 -17.92 -1.46
C ILE A 128 -12.92 -18.27 -0.08
N TRP A 129 -12.25 -17.33 0.58
CA TRP A 129 -11.47 -17.62 1.79
C TRP A 129 -12.18 -17.26 3.09
N CYS A 130 -13.15 -16.33 3.09
CA CYS A 130 -13.86 -15.89 4.28
C CYS A 130 -15.28 -16.47 4.35
N THR A 131 -15.70 -16.79 5.56
CA THR A 131 -17.04 -17.29 5.87
C THR A 131 -18.00 -16.15 6.22
N LYS A 132 -19.32 -16.38 6.09
CA LYS A 132 -20.34 -15.39 6.44
C LYS A 132 -20.26 -14.91 7.89
N LYS A 133 -19.84 -15.79 8.81
CA LYS A 133 -19.68 -15.47 10.24
C LYS A 133 -18.57 -14.46 10.49
N GLU A 134 -17.52 -14.47 9.66
CA GLU A 134 -16.41 -13.54 9.77
C GLU A 134 -16.78 -12.15 9.28
N PHE A 135 -17.68 -12.01 8.28
CA PHE A 135 -18.21 -10.71 7.84
C PHE A 135 -18.97 -9.97 8.94
N SER A 136 -19.61 -10.71 9.85
CA SER A 136 -20.45 -10.16 10.92
C SER A 136 -19.67 -9.80 12.19
N ILE A 137 -18.34 -9.89 12.19
CA ILE A 137 -17.52 -9.43 13.31
C ILE A 137 -17.59 -7.90 13.36
N ASN A 138 -18.36 -7.38 14.33
CA ASN A 138 -18.45 -5.95 14.59
C ASN A 138 -17.19 -5.51 15.35
N MET A 139 -16.33 -4.76 14.66
CA MET A 139 -15.15 -4.14 15.27
C MET A 139 -15.59 -2.88 16.02
N LYS A 140 -15.17 -2.75 17.29
CA LYS A 140 -15.44 -1.54 18.12
C LYS A 140 -15.13 -0.29 17.32
N GLU A 141 -15.94 0.76 17.44
CA GLU A 141 -15.62 2.03 16.79
C GLU A 141 -14.30 2.63 17.30
N GLN A 142 -13.63 3.41 16.47
CA GLN A 142 -12.47 4.17 16.94
C GLN A 142 -12.93 5.28 17.88
N GLU A 143 -12.35 5.35 19.07
CA GLU A 143 -12.60 6.47 19.99
C GLU A 143 -12.14 7.78 19.33
N LYS A 144 -13.11 8.66 19.06
CA LYS A 144 -12.90 9.99 18.50
C LYS A 144 -12.54 10.98 19.63
N TYR A 145 -11.36 10.86 20.21
CA TYR A 145 -10.82 11.92 21.05
C TYR A 145 -10.03 12.92 20.20
N PRO A 146 -10.32 14.23 20.24
CA PRO A 146 -9.40 15.22 19.71
C PRO A 146 -8.14 15.18 20.59
N SER A 147 -6.96 14.96 20.00
CA SER A 147 -5.73 15.08 20.78
C SER A 147 -5.55 16.55 21.16
N LYS A 148 -5.76 16.87 22.45
CA LYS A 148 -5.56 18.23 22.99
C LYS A 148 -4.09 18.65 23.10
N THR A 149 -3.17 17.80 22.65
CA THR A 149 -1.72 18.04 22.70
C THR A 149 -1.16 18.26 21.30
N GLU A 150 -0.80 19.51 21.00
CA GLU A 150 0.00 19.83 19.82
C GLU A 150 1.38 19.17 19.92
N ILE A 151 1.72 18.32 18.96
CA ILE A 151 3.04 17.68 18.87
C ILE A 151 4.02 18.71 18.31
N LYS A 152 4.68 19.45 19.21
CA LYS A 152 5.61 20.54 18.87
C LYS A 152 6.84 20.12 18.04
N ASN A 153 7.16 18.82 17.95
CA ASN A 153 8.32 18.32 17.21
C ASN A 153 8.02 17.06 16.39
N LEU A 154 7.42 17.24 15.21
CA LEU A 154 7.05 16.16 14.29
C LEU A 154 8.22 15.26 13.84
N ARG A 155 9.44 15.79 13.79
CA ARG A 155 10.61 15.08 13.22
C ARG A 155 11.16 14.02 14.18
N VAL A 156 11.41 14.41 15.43
CA VAL A 156 11.85 13.52 16.51
C VAL A 156 10.71 12.56 16.88
N PHE A 157 9.48 13.06 16.92
CA PHE A 157 8.30 12.21 17.12
C PHE A 157 8.24 11.10 16.08
N LYS A 158 8.42 11.36 14.78
CA LYS A 158 8.38 10.31 13.74
C LYS A 158 9.43 9.22 13.91
N ILE A 159 10.66 9.57 14.28
CA ILE A 159 11.76 8.61 14.44
C ILE A 159 11.53 7.75 15.70
N VAL A 160 11.27 8.40 16.83
CA VAL A 160 10.98 7.70 18.10
C VAL A 160 9.70 6.88 17.96
N PHE A 161 8.68 7.42 17.31
CA PHE A 161 7.44 6.72 17.00
C PHE A 161 7.72 5.48 16.15
N SER A 162 8.49 5.56 15.07
CA SER A 162 8.80 4.40 14.22
C SER A 162 9.47 3.26 15.02
N ILE A 163 10.46 3.60 15.86
CA ILE A 163 11.18 2.62 16.70
C ILE A 163 10.25 2.03 17.76
N VAL A 164 9.50 2.88 18.47
CA VAL A 164 8.57 2.45 19.53
C VAL A 164 7.42 1.63 18.94
N VAL A 165 6.85 2.04 17.81
CA VAL A 165 5.83 1.27 17.06
C VAL A 165 6.35 -0.10 16.72
N THR A 166 7.56 -0.19 16.16
CA THR A 166 8.15 -1.47 15.74
C THR A 166 8.37 -2.40 16.92
N ALA A 167 8.90 -1.88 18.04
CA ALA A 167 9.10 -2.65 19.27
C ALA A 167 7.76 -3.10 19.89
N VAL A 168 6.76 -2.22 19.87
CA VAL A 168 5.42 -2.47 20.41
C VAL A 168 4.63 -3.44 19.51
N MET A 169 4.83 -3.41 18.19
CA MET A 169 4.26 -4.37 17.24
C MET A 169 4.73 -5.79 17.50
N ALA A 170 6.03 -5.98 17.74
CA ALA A 170 6.59 -7.29 18.06
C ALA A 170 5.95 -7.91 19.32
N LEU A 171 5.55 -7.08 20.29
CA LEU A 171 4.86 -7.50 21.51
C LEU A 171 3.35 -7.77 21.30
N PHE A 172 2.70 -7.07 20.36
CA PHE A 172 1.25 -7.18 20.13
C PHE A 172 0.81 -8.39 19.29
N VAL A 173 1.73 -9.13 18.66
CA VAL A 173 1.43 -10.40 17.95
C VAL A 173 0.68 -11.40 18.86
N PHE A 174 0.82 -11.28 20.19
CA PHE A 174 0.19 -12.15 21.17
C PHE A 174 -1.22 -11.72 21.63
N MET A 175 -1.76 -10.58 21.19
CA MET A 175 -3.07 -10.09 21.67
C MET A 175 -4.26 -10.64 20.87
N LYS A 176 -5.09 -11.43 21.55
CA LYS A 176 -6.33 -12.06 21.07
C LYS A 176 -7.50 -11.07 20.87
N LYS A 177 -7.35 -10.02 20.07
CA LYS A 177 -8.52 -9.24 19.61
C LYS A 177 -9.14 -9.91 18.38
N LYS A 178 -10.45 -10.10 18.39
CA LYS A 178 -11.20 -10.56 17.21
C LYS A 178 -11.14 -9.48 16.15
N ILE A 179 -10.43 -9.77 15.07
CA ILE A 179 -10.23 -8.87 13.94
C ILE A 179 -10.79 -9.55 12.71
N THR A 180 -11.59 -8.80 11.94
CA THR A 180 -12.21 -9.31 10.72
C THR A 180 -11.13 -9.56 9.66
N PRO A 181 -11.10 -10.73 8.98
CA PRO A 181 -10.09 -11.03 7.95
C PRO A 181 -10.09 -10.00 6.79
N LEU A 182 -11.19 -9.29 6.59
CA LEU A 182 -11.31 -8.20 5.61
C LEU A 182 -10.39 -7.02 5.91
N ILE A 183 -9.97 -6.82 7.17
CA ILE A 183 -8.93 -5.83 7.45
C ILE A 183 -7.64 -6.21 6.72
N GLY A 184 -7.28 -7.49 6.64
CA GLY A 184 -6.09 -7.94 5.93
C GLY A 184 -6.15 -7.55 4.45
N ALA A 185 -7.32 -7.69 3.83
CA ALA A 185 -7.52 -7.27 2.44
C ALA A 185 -7.30 -5.76 2.25
N THR A 186 -7.68 -4.91 3.23
CA THR A 186 -7.46 -3.45 3.16
C THR A 186 -6.00 -3.03 3.23
N GLY A 187 -5.09 -3.93 3.60
CA GLY A 187 -3.65 -3.66 3.67
C GLY A 187 -3.00 -3.49 2.29
N LEU A 188 -3.74 -3.80 1.22
CA LEU A 188 -3.29 -3.58 -0.16
C LEU A 188 -3.18 -2.07 -0.42
N SER A 189 -2.01 -1.61 -0.89
CA SER A 189 -1.60 -0.19 -0.95
C SER A 189 -2.35 0.67 -1.99
N THR A 190 -3.53 0.26 -2.46
CA THR A 190 -4.37 1.01 -3.41
C THR A 190 -5.29 2.00 -2.69
N VAL A 191 -4.73 3.10 -2.19
CA VAL A 191 -5.52 4.17 -1.57
C VAL A 191 -6.29 4.96 -2.63
N PRO A 192 -7.58 5.30 -2.41
CA PRO A 192 -8.51 4.82 -1.38
C PRO A 192 -9.34 3.61 -1.83
N MET A 193 -9.02 3.01 -2.98
CA MET A 193 -9.81 2.00 -3.67
C MET A 193 -10.06 0.75 -2.84
N THR A 194 -9.01 0.12 -2.28
CA THR A 194 -9.18 -1.09 -1.44
C THR A 194 -10.12 -0.84 -0.28
N SER A 195 -9.99 0.33 0.34
CA SER A 195 -10.80 0.72 1.49
C SER A 195 -12.26 0.87 1.11
N ARG A 196 -12.55 1.47 -0.05
CA ARG A 196 -13.93 1.61 -0.57
C ARG A 196 -14.56 0.25 -0.86
N VAL A 197 -13.85 -0.61 -1.58
CA VAL A 197 -14.33 -1.96 -1.93
C VAL A 197 -14.66 -2.78 -0.68
N VAL A 198 -13.79 -2.75 0.34
CA VAL A 198 -14.07 -3.46 1.59
C VAL A 198 -15.24 -2.81 2.34
N ASN A 199 -15.34 -1.48 2.32
CA ASN A 199 -16.43 -0.76 2.99
C ASN A 199 -17.81 -1.01 2.36
N GLU A 200 -17.84 -1.37 1.07
CA GLU A 200 -19.06 -1.83 0.38
C GLU A 200 -19.48 -3.24 0.82
N ILE A 201 -18.53 -4.09 1.24
CA ILE A 201 -18.80 -5.45 1.75
C ILE A 201 -19.20 -5.42 3.22
N THR A 202 -18.47 -4.63 4.03
CA THR A 202 -18.71 -4.47 5.46
C THR A 202 -18.25 -3.08 5.90
N LEU A 203 -19.09 -2.36 6.64
CA LEU A 203 -18.78 -0.99 7.05
C LEU A 203 -17.66 -1.00 8.11
N LEU A 204 -16.41 -0.76 7.68
CA LEU A 204 -15.23 -0.77 8.54
C LEU A 204 -14.57 0.63 8.56
N GLN A 205 -14.66 1.29 9.71
CA GLN A 205 -14.00 2.59 9.95
C GLN A 205 -12.46 2.50 9.89
N TYR A 206 -11.90 1.30 10.03
CA TYR A 206 -10.45 1.03 10.06
C TYR A 206 -9.81 0.86 8.68
N CYS A 207 -10.61 0.70 7.61
CA CYS A 207 -10.11 0.36 6.27
C CYS A 207 -9.08 1.37 5.75
N MET A 208 -9.35 2.67 5.91
CA MET A 208 -8.44 3.72 5.44
C MET A 208 -7.11 3.72 6.21
N ALA A 209 -7.17 3.56 7.54
CA ALA A 209 -5.98 3.50 8.38
C ALA A 209 -5.05 2.33 7.99
N ASN A 210 -5.62 1.16 7.73
CA ASN A 210 -4.84 -0.03 7.34
C ASN A 210 -4.26 0.09 5.92
N ASN A 211 -4.98 0.70 4.99
CA ASN A 211 -4.49 0.96 3.62
C ASN A 211 -3.32 1.96 3.62
N ILE A 212 -3.35 2.99 4.48
CA ILE A 212 -2.24 3.93 4.70
C ILE A 212 -1.00 3.19 5.23
N TRP A 213 -1.17 2.29 6.21
CA TRP A 213 -0.09 1.42 6.67
C TRP A 213 0.48 0.54 5.54
N GLY A 214 -0.36 0.09 4.61
CA GLY A 214 0.06 -0.64 3.40
C GLY A 214 1.01 0.19 2.53
N VAL A 215 0.64 1.43 2.22
CA VAL A 215 1.51 2.35 1.43
C VAL A 215 2.87 2.57 2.09
N ILE A 216 2.89 2.72 3.42
CA ILE A 216 4.14 2.88 4.18
C ILE A 216 4.99 1.60 4.09
N GLY A 217 4.39 0.43 4.34
CA GLY A 217 5.08 -0.86 4.27
C GLY A 217 5.68 -1.13 2.88
N LEU A 218 4.93 -0.79 1.82
CA LEU A 218 5.41 -0.91 0.45
C LEU A 218 6.57 0.04 0.15
N ALA A 219 6.52 1.29 0.63
CA ALA A 219 7.62 2.22 0.45
C ALA A 219 8.91 1.71 1.11
N VAL A 220 8.81 1.12 2.31
CA VAL A 220 9.94 0.49 3.01
C VAL A 220 10.46 -0.71 2.23
N ALA A 221 9.57 -1.58 1.73
CA ALA A 221 9.97 -2.74 0.94
C ALA A 221 10.64 -2.34 -0.39
N ALA A 222 10.15 -1.30 -1.05
CA ALA A 222 10.76 -0.73 -2.25
C ALA A 222 12.16 -0.19 -1.99
N ASP A 223 12.34 0.58 -0.92
CA ASP A 223 13.64 1.12 -0.53
C ASP A 223 14.64 0.00 -0.20
N MET A 224 14.17 -1.05 0.49
CA MET A 224 14.97 -2.24 0.79
C MET A 224 15.42 -2.97 -0.49
N LEU A 225 14.52 -3.19 -1.45
CA LEU A 225 14.87 -3.86 -2.71
C LEU A 225 15.82 -3.02 -3.56
N ILE A 226 15.63 -1.70 -3.63
CA ILE A 226 16.56 -0.79 -4.32
C ILE A 226 17.92 -0.83 -3.65
N SER A 227 17.98 -0.79 -2.32
CA SER A 227 19.25 -0.78 -1.58
C SER A 227 20.02 -2.09 -1.69
N LEU A 228 19.32 -3.23 -1.78
CA LEU A 228 19.95 -4.56 -1.84
C LEU A 228 20.35 -4.98 -3.25
N LEU A 229 19.64 -4.51 -4.29
CA LEU A 229 19.80 -5.01 -5.65
C LEU A 229 20.22 -3.94 -6.67
N GLY A 230 20.18 -2.66 -6.27
CA GLY A 230 20.50 -1.47 -7.07
C GLY A 230 21.92 -1.40 -7.57
#